data_AF-A0A9P8BNT1-F1
#
_entry.id   AF-A0A9P8BNT1-F1
#
_cell.length_a   1.000
_cell.length_b   1.000
_cell.length_c   1.000
_cell.angle_alpha   90.00
_cell.angle_beta   90.00
_cell.angle_gamma   90.00
#
_symmetry.space_group_name_H-M   'P 1'
#
loop_
_entity.id
_entity.type
_entity.pdbx_description
1 polymer ?
#
loop_
_entity_poly.entity_id
_entity_poly.type
_entity_poly.pdbx_seq_one_letter_code
_entity_poly.pdbx_strand_id
1 'polypeptide(L)'
;MSDAIYQTLPKDRHDLVSVEIQLQTYHLTAALDFEIGRLRYHALRSGFADDIGMPEKLAYIWGTWIGDGDSIQSMIAINRRDKEQIARIEEVCHDLGLAARLYEQLERDKAQGSMSGRVSITSRVHNRRNYFMTFLRRLGLGKSGSKYIRWWLRKESTSVREYFLAGLIDSDGCYEEQRRSFASDNSGATPHDRDKSSQSQIYKKVPIATIYPKVAEGVFVLTRSLGIPYAAYYKPATSHIHTTTQQTTTIRLQPCRTCLAPGTFCP
;
A
#
# COMPACT_ATOMS: atom_id res chain seq x y z
N MET A 1 10.54 24.71 25.25
CA MET A 1 11.77 24.57 24.45
C MET A 1 11.38 23.86 23.17
N SER A 2 11.85 24.32 22.01
CA SER A 2 11.68 23.56 20.77
C SER A 2 12.73 22.45 20.75
N ASP A 3 12.30 21.20 20.56
CA ASP A 3 13.18 20.03 20.55
C ASP A 3 14.07 19.93 19.29
N ALA A 4 13.96 20.89 18.37
CA ALA A 4 14.74 20.95 17.13
C ALA A 4 15.06 22.41 16.72
N ILE A 5 16.14 22.56 15.94
CA ILE A 5 16.56 23.83 15.32
C ILE A 5 16.38 23.68 13.80
N TYR A 6 15.61 24.58 13.19
CA TYR A 6 15.44 24.66 11.74
C TYR A 6 16.38 25.72 11.18
N GLN A 7 17.36 25.29 10.38
CA GLN A 7 18.34 26.18 9.77
C GLN A 7 18.76 25.67 8.39
N THR A 8 19.31 26.57 7.58
CA THR A 8 19.93 26.23 6.30
C THR A 8 21.45 26.23 6.46
N LEU A 9 22.10 25.12 6.12
CA LEU A 9 23.56 25.02 6.11
C LEU A 9 24.03 24.79 4.66
N PRO A 10 24.86 25.68 4.09
CA PRO A 10 25.48 25.45 2.79
C PRO A 10 26.29 24.15 2.78
N LYS A 11 26.24 23.41 1.67
CA LYS A 11 26.88 22.09 1.55
C LYS A 11 28.40 22.15 1.78
N ASP A 12 29.04 23.24 1.38
CA ASP A 12 30.46 23.56 1.54
C ASP A 12 30.85 23.96 2.97
N ARG A 13 29.89 24.01 3.90
CA ARG A 13 30.12 24.32 5.31
C ARG A 13 29.73 23.19 6.25
N HIS A 14 29.38 22.03 5.70
CA HIS A 14 28.94 20.88 6.50
C HIS A 14 30.08 20.35 7.39
N ASP A 15 31.33 20.42 6.91
CA ASP A 15 32.55 20.03 7.61
C ASP A 15 32.91 20.94 8.79
N LEU A 16 32.37 22.17 8.84
CA LEU A 16 32.58 23.11 9.95
C LEU A 16 31.77 22.76 11.20
N VAL A 17 30.81 21.83 11.08
CA VAL A 17 29.95 21.37 12.17
C VAL A 17 30.59 20.16 12.85
N SER A 18 30.47 20.00 14.17
CA SER A 18 31.04 18.82 14.86
C SER A 18 30.42 17.52 14.36
N VAL A 19 31.16 16.41 14.43
CA VAL A 19 30.68 15.09 13.99
C VAL A 19 29.39 14.70 14.71
N GLU A 20 29.28 15.02 16.00
CA GLU A 20 28.09 14.73 16.81
C GLU A 20 26.85 15.48 16.29
N ILE A 21 26.99 16.76 15.94
CA ILE A 21 25.89 17.55 15.39
C ILE A 21 25.56 17.10 13.96
N GLN A 22 26.57 16.79 13.15
CA GLN A 22 26.36 16.26 11.80
C GLN A 22 25.54 14.97 11.81
N LEU A 23 25.83 14.02 12.72
CA LEU A 23 25.09 12.76 12.85
C LEU A 23 23.63 12.95 13.28
N GLN A 24 23.30 14.08 13.90
CA GLN A 24 21.94 14.44 14.31
C GLN A 24 21.25 15.39 13.33
N THR A 25 21.97 15.88 12.31
CA THR A 25 21.42 16.77 11.28
C THR A 25 20.76 15.94 10.19
N TYR A 26 19.51 16.25 9.86
CA TYR A 26 18.74 15.57 8.82
C TYR A 26 18.01 16.57 7.93
N HIS A 27 17.69 16.14 6.70
CA HIS A 27 16.86 16.92 5.78
C HIS A 27 15.42 16.43 5.85
N LEU A 28 14.49 17.37 5.92
CA LEU A 28 13.06 17.09 5.93
C LEU A 28 12.55 16.83 4.51
N THR A 29 11.59 15.90 4.41
CA THR A 29 10.76 15.76 3.21
C THR A 29 9.30 16.06 3.54
N ALA A 30 8.69 16.98 2.80
CA ALA A 30 7.29 17.33 2.99
C ALA A 30 6.34 16.36 2.26
N ALA A 31 5.17 16.13 2.85
CA ALA A 31 4.03 15.52 2.17
C ALA A 31 3.57 16.40 1.00
N LEU A 32 2.83 15.80 0.07
CA LEU A 32 2.26 16.54 -1.06
C LEU A 32 0.79 16.86 -0.77
N ASP A 33 0.48 18.15 -0.66
CA ASP A 33 -0.87 18.69 -0.41
C ASP A 33 -1.54 19.21 -1.71
N PHE A 34 -1.05 18.77 -2.88
CA PHE A 34 -1.56 19.20 -4.18
C PHE A 34 -2.26 18.07 -4.93
N GLU A 35 -3.48 18.34 -5.42
CA GLU A 35 -4.38 17.34 -6.01
C GLU A 35 -4.71 17.61 -7.50
N ILE A 36 -4.67 16.59 -8.36
CA ILE A 36 -4.91 16.72 -9.82
C ILE A 36 -6.16 16.01 -10.35
N GLY A 37 -6.76 15.09 -9.58
CA GLY A 37 -7.98 14.35 -9.97
C GLY A 37 -7.87 13.52 -11.26
N ARG A 38 -6.67 13.05 -11.62
CA ARG A 38 -6.42 12.34 -12.89
C ARG A 38 -6.97 10.93 -12.88
N LEU A 39 -7.07 10.29 -11.72
CA LEU A 39 -7.72 8.99 -11.56
C LEU A 39 -9.17 9.05 -12.05
N ARG A 40 -9.93 10.06 -11.59
CA ARG A 40 -11.32 10.30 -12.00
C ARG A 40 -11.44 10.46 -13.52
N TYR A 41 -10.55 11.25 -14.14
CA TYR A 41 -10.51 11.38 -15.60
C TYR A 41 -10.36 10.04 -16.33
N HIS A 42 -9.44 9.18 -15.87
CA HIS A 42 -9.24 7.86 -16.48
C HIS A 42 -10.43 6.92 -16.23
N ALA A 43 -11.08 7.00 -15.07
CA ALA A 43 -12.26 6.22 -14.72
C ALA A 43 -13.44 6.53 -15.64
N LEU A 44 -13.81 7.81 -15.77
CA LEU A 44 -14.92 8.24 -16.63
C LEU A 44 -14.71 7.83 -18.09
N ARG A 45 -13.48 7.99 -18.60
CA ARG A 45 -13.11 7.55 -19.95
C ARG A 45 -13.11 6.03 -20.15
N SER A 46 -13.18 5.26 -19.06
CA SER A 46 -13.27 3.79 -19.08
C SER A 46 -14.71 3.27 -19.01
N GLY A 47 -15.68 4.16 -18.73
CA GLY A 47 -17.10 3.84 -18.64
C GLY A 47 -17.65 3.75 -17.21
N PHE A 48 -16.89 4.15 -16.19
CA PHE A 48 -17.41 4.25 -14.83
C PHE A 48 -18.36 5.46 -14.71
N ALA A 49 -19.40 5.32 -13.87
CA ALA A 49 -20.29 6.40 -13.50
C ALA A 49 -19.57 7.42 -12.60
N ASP A 50 -20.05 8.66 -12.61
CA ASP A 50 -19.47 9.75 -11.82
C ASP A 50 -20.09 9.84 -10.43
N ASP A 51 -19.93 8.78 -9.64
CA ASP A 51 -20.56 8.64 -8.32
C ASP A 51 -19.65 9.17 -7.20
N ILE A 52 -20.27 9.54 -6.07
CA ILE A 52 -19.56 9.97 -4.86
C ILE A 52 -18.67 8.83 -4.35
N GLY A 53 -17.41 9.13 -4.09
CA GLY A 53 -16.43 8.14 -3.61
C GLY A 53 -15.93 7.17 -4.68
N MET A 54 -16.30 7.34 -5.95
CA MET A 54 -15.86 6.47 -7.04
C MET A 54 -14.32 6.43 -7.18
N PRO A 55 -13.58 7.56 -7.13
CA PRO A 55 -12.11 7.53 -7.21
C PRO A 55 -11.47 6.68 -6.12
N GLU A 56 -11.93 6.79 -4.88
CA GLU A 56 -11.43 6.06 -3.71
C GLU A 56 -11.72 4.56 -3.84
N LYS A 57 -12.94 4.19 -4.19
CA LYS A 57 -13.35 2.79 -4.44
C LYS A 57 -12.54 2.17 -5.58
N LEU A 58 -12.36 2.91 -6.68
CA LEU A 58 -11.55 2.47 -7.81
C LEU A 58 -10.06 2.37 -7.45
N ALA A 59 -9.56 3.27 -6.61
CA ALA A 59 -8.20 3.25 -6.11
C ALA A 59 -7.94 2.00 -5.27
N TYR A 60 -8.87 1.65 -4.37
CA TYR A 60 -8.81 0.44 -3.56
C TYR A 60 -8.69 -0.82 -4.43
N ILE A 61 -9.64 -1.03 -5.36
CA ILE A 61 -9.63 -2.24 -6.20
C ILE A 61 -8.40 -2.28 -7.14
N TRP A 62 -7.91 -1.12 -7.57
CA TRP A 62 -6.66 -1.03 -8.34
C TRP A 62 -5.45 -1.40 -7.48
N GLY A 63 -5.37 -0.91 -6.25
CA GLY A 63 -4.33 -1.27 -5.27
C GLY A 63 -4.29 -2.78 -5.02
N THR A 64 -5.45 -3.39 -4.76
CA THR A 64 -5.59 -4.84 -4.57
C THR A 64 -5.15 -5.62 -5.80
N TRP A 65 -5.47 -5.16 -7.01
CA TRP A 65 -4.99 -5.78 -8.25
C TRP A 65 -3.48 -5.60 -8.45
N ILE A 66 -2.88 -4.49 -8.03
CA ILE A 66 -1.43 -4.31 -8.12
C ILE A 66 -0.69 -5.34 -7.26
N GLY A 67 -1.18 -5.63 -6.05
CA GLY A 67 -0.65 -6.71 -5.21
C GLY A 67 -0.87 -8.07 -5.86
N ASP A 68 -2.09 -8.58 -5.79
CA ASP A 68 -2.41 -9.99 -6.13
C ASP A 68 -3.14 -10.20 -7.45
N GLY A 69 -3.25 -9.16 -8.27
CA GLY A 69 -3.89 -9.26 -9.58
C GLY A 69 -3.11 -10.07 -10.61
N ASP A 70 -3.81 -10.66 -11.56
CA ASP A 70 -3.22 -11.21 -12.76
C ASP A 70 -2.82 -10.06 -13.71
N SER A 71 -1.57 -10.04 -14.19
CA SER A 71 -1.08 -8.92 -15.02
C SER A 71 -1.82 -8.76 -16.37
N ILE A 72 -2.55 -9.78 -16.83
CA ILE A 72 -3.23 -9.82 -18.12
C ILE A 72 -4.76 -9.84 -17.94
N GLN A 73 -5.25 -10.39 -16.82
CA GLN A 73 -6.68 -10.59 -16.55
C GLN A 73 -7.19 -9.75 -15.36
N SER A 74 -8.50 -9.52 -15.31
CA SER A 74 -9.17 -8.90 -14.16
C SER A 74 -9.44 -9.91 -13.05
N MET A 75 -8.41 -10.66 -12.67
CA MET A 75 -8.48 -11.64 -11.59
C MET A 75 -7.55 -11.21 -10.47
N ILE A 76 -7.96 -11.44 -9.22
CA ILE A 76 -7.19 -11.17 -8.01
C ILE A 76 -7.07 -12.48 -7.23
N ALA A 77 -5.87 -12.89 -6.86
CA ALA A 77 -5.67 -14.01 -5.94
C ALA A 77 -6.09 -13.60 -4.52
N ILE A 78 -6.74 -14.49 -3.78
CA ILE A 78 -7.25 -14.16 -2.44
C ILE A 78 -7.16 -15.36 -1.50
N ASN A 79 -6.97 -15.10 -0.20
CA ASN A 79 -7.15 -16.12 0.83
C ASN A 79 -8.64 -16.35 1.10
N ARG A 80 -9.14 -17.57 0.86
CA ARG A 80 -10.58 -17.87 1.02
C ARG A 80 -11.10 -17.79 2.46
N ARG A 81 -10.20 -17.78 3.45
CA ARG A 81 -10.55 -17.56 4.86
C ARG A 81 -10.75 -16.10 5.20
N ASP A 82 -10.19 -15.20 4.40
CA ASP A 82 -10.36 -13.77 4.59
C ASP A 82 -11.73 -13.32 4.05
N LYS A 83 -12.76 -13.62 4.84
CA LYS A 83 -14.14 -13.26 4.49
C LYS A 83 -14.36 -11.75 4.45
N GLU A 84 -13.59 -11.01 5.23
CA GLU A 84 -13.67 -9.54 5.29
C GLU A 84 -13.13 -8.92 4.00
N GLN A 85 -11.95 -9.36 3.53
CA GLN A 85 -11.40 -8.89 2.26
C GLN A 85 -12.32 -9.26 1.09
N ILE A 86 -12.86 -10.48 1.06
CA ILE A 86 -13.80 -10.92 0.01
C ILE A 86 -15.04 -10.02 0.01
N ALA A 87 -15.67 -9.82 1.16
CA ALA A 87 -16.86 -8.99 1.28
C ALA A 87 -16.59 -7.53 0.85
N ARG A 88 -15.45 -6.97 1.26
CA ARG A 88 -15.03 -5.61 0.86
C ARG A 88 -14.81 -5.48 -0.64
N ILE A 89 -14.17 -6.47 -1.29
CA ILE A 89 -14.01 -6.50 -2.74
C ILE A 89 -15.37 -6.58 -3.44
N GLU A 90 -16.29 -7.41 -2.93
CA GLU A 90 -17.64 -7.55 -3.47
C GLU A 90 -18.45 -6.25 -3.37
N GLU A 91 -18.42 -5.58 -2.22
CA GLU A 91 -19.05 -4.28 -1.97
C GLU A 91 -18.49 -3.19 -2.90
N VAL A 92 -17.16 -3.02 -2.92
CA VAL A 92 -16.50 -2.03 -3.78
C VAL A 92 -16.80 -2.29 -5.25
N CYS A 93 -16.80 -3.55 -5.69
CA CYS A 93 -17.16 -3.89 -7.06
C CYS A 93 -18.62 -3.56 -7.35
N HIS A 94 -19.55 -3.92 -6.45
CA HIS A 94 -20.97 -3.64 -6.59
C HIS A 94 -21.21 -2.15 -6.84
N ASP A 95 -20.61 -1.30 -6.01
CA ASP A 95 -20.75 0.16 -6.08
C ASP A 95 -20.16 0.77 -7.36
N LEU A 96 -19.17 0.12 -7.97
CA LEU A 96 -18.59 0.53 -9.25
C LEU A 96 -19.35 -0.02 -10.46
N GLY A 97 -20.50 -0.67 -10.27
CA GLY A 97 -21.25 -1.35 -11.34
C GLY A 97 -20.52 -2.59 -11.88
N LEU A 98 -19.64 -3.18 -11.08
CA LEU A 98 -18.88 -4.38 -11.37
C LEU A 98 -19.43 -5.58 -10.58
N ALA A 99 -19.12 -6.79 -11.04
CA ALA A 99 -19.38 -8.04 -10.34
C ALA A 99 -18.05 -8.70 -10.00
N ALA A 100 -17.84 -8.94 -8.71
CA ALA A 100 -16.83 -9.84 -8.19
C ALA A 100 -17.42 -11.25 -8.10
N ARG A 101 -16.74 -12.24 -8.69
CA ARG A 101 -17.14 -13.66 -8.62
C ARG A 101 -15.96 -14.49 -8.13
N LEU A 102 -16.16 -15.17 -7.02
CA LEU A 102 -15.20 -16.13 -6.50
C LEU A 102 -15.25 -17.41 -7.36
N TYR A 103 -14.13 -17.78 -7.98
CA TYR A 103 -14.02 -19.05 -8.67
C TYR A 103 -13.69 -20.17 -7.69
N GLU A 104 -14.36 -21.31 -7.86
CA GLU A 104 -13.96 -22.54 -7.18
C GLU A 104 -12.66 -23.08 -7.76
N GLN A 105 -11.80 -23.57 -6.87
CA GLN A 105 -10.60 -24.31 -7.22
C GLN A 105 -10.94 -25.57 -8.02
N LEU A 106 -10.02 -25.97 -8.89
CA LEU A 106 -9.98 -27.33 -9.41
C LEU A 106 -9.89 -28.31 -8.22
N GLU A 107 -10.63 -29.42 -8.29
CA GLU A 107 -10.71 -30.42 -7.21
C GLU A 107 -9.33 -30.90 -6.71
N ARG A 108 -8.29 -30.85 -7.54
CA ARG A 108 -6.90 -31.16 -7.16
C ARG A 108 -6.33 -30.22 -6.09
N ASP A 109 -6.66 -28.93 -6.16
CA ASP A 109 -6.13 -27.95 -5.20
C ASP A 109 -6.86 -28.04 -3.85
N LYS A 110 -8.15 -28.43 -3.87
CA LYS A 110 -8.92 -28.78 -2.66
C LYS A 110 -8.32 -30.00 -1.97
N ALA A 111 -7.93 -31.03 -2.72
CA ALA A 111 -7.31 -32.24 -2.19
C ALA A 111 -5.94 -32.00 -1.53
N GLN A 112 -5.22 -30.94 -1.91
CA GLN A 112 -3.95 -30.52 -1.30
C GLN A 112 -4.12 -29.51 -0.16
N GLY A 113 -5.36 -29.17 0.24
CA GLY A 113 -5.63 -28.21 1.29
C GLY A 113 -5.24 -26.77 0.96
N SER A 114 -5.06 -26.44 -0.32
CA SER A 114 -4.69 -25.09 -0.75
C SER A 114 -5.84 -24.11 -0.49
N MET A 115 -5.58 -23.08 0.30
CA MET A 115 -6.59 -22.08 0.69
C MET A 115 -6.68 -20.90 -0.30
N SER A 116 -5.97 -20.99 -1.43
CA SER A 116 -5.91 -19.96 -2.47
C SER A 116 -7.17 -19.96 -3.33
N GLY A 117 -7.80 -18.80 -3.47
CA GLY A 117 -8.92 -18.56 -4.37
C GLY A 117 -8.59 -17.48 -5.39
N ARG A 118 -9.46 -17.31 -6.39
CA ARG A 118 -9.38 -16.19 -7.33
C ARG A 118 -10.73 -15.50 -7.43
N VAL A 119 -10.74 -14.19 -7.31
CA VAL A 119 -11.92 -13.35 -7.60
C VAL A 119 -11.76 -12.77 -8.99
N SER A 120 -12.77 -12.95 -9.84
CA SER A 120 -12.84 -12.28 -11.13
C SER A 120 -13.78 -11.10 -11.08
N ILE A 121 -13.27 -9.99 -11.59
CA ILE A 121 -13.99 -8.72 -11.67
C ILE A 121 -14.50 -8.59 -13.10
N THR A 122 -15.80 -8.40 -13.26
CA THR A 122 -16.49 -8.23 -14.56
C THR A 122 -17.44 -7.05 -14.51
N SER A 123 -17.89 -6.51 -15.66
CA SER A 123 -18.93 -5.48 -15.66
C SER A 123 -20.30 -6.13 -15.47
N ARG A 124 -21.16 -5.56 -14.60
CA ARG A 124 -22.56 -6.03 -14.45
C ARG A 124 -23.43 -5.65 -15.64
N VAL A 125 -23.17 -4.47 -16.20
CA VAL A 125 -24.04 -3.85 -17.21
C VAL A 125 -23.67 -4.30 -18.62
N HIS A 126 -22.39 -4.61 -18.86
CA HIS A 126 -21.89 -4.90 -20.19
C HIS A 126 -21.21 -6.28 -20.25
N ASN A 127 -21.95 -7.29 -20.71
CA ASN A 127 -21.46 -8.66 -20.90
C ASN A 127 -20.24 -8.76 -21.85
N ARG A 128 -19.97 -7.73 -22.67
CA ARG A 128 -18.84 -7.72 -23.63
C ARG A 128 -17.68 -6.79 -23.26
N ARG A 129 -17.85 -5.87 -22.29
CA ARG A 129 -16.82 -4.86 -21.97
C ARG A 129 -16.59 -4.78 -20.47
N ASN A 130 -15.40 -5.21 -20.05
CA ASN A 130 -14.95 -5.06 -18.68
C ASN A 130 -14.36 -3.65 -18.48
N TYR A 131 -15.08 -2.79 -17.74
CA TYR A 131 -14.64 -1.42 -17.46
C TYR A 131 -13.36 -1.36 -16.63
N PHE A 132 -13.18 -2.29 -15.70
CA PHE A 132 -11.95 -2.38 -14.92
C PHE A 132 -10.74 -2.70 -15.80
N MET A 133 -10.82 -3.70 -16.69
CA MET A 133 -9.74 -3.96 -17.66
C MET A 133 -9.53 -2.81 -18.64
N THR A 134 -10.61 -2.13 -19.06
CA THR A 134 -10.50 -0.95 -19.92
C THR A 134 -9.70 0.14 -19.21
N PHE A 135 -9.99 0.38 -17.92
CA PHE A 135 -9.26 1.30 -17.07
C PHE A 135 -7.80 0.93 -16.92
N LEU A 136 -7.50 -0.32 -16.53
CA LEU A 136 -6.12 -0.81 -16.41
C LEU A 136 -5.33 -0.62 -17.71
N ARG A 137 -5.93 -0.96 -18.86
CA ARG A 137 -5.29 -0.76 -20.18
C ARG A 137 -5.06 0.71 -20.52
N ARG A 138 -5.99 1.61 -20.15
CA ARG A 138 -5.79 3.06 -20.30
C ARG A 138 -4.66 3.58 -19.41
N LEU A 139 -4.44 2.93 -18.28
CA LEU A 139 -3.27 3.14 -17.44
C LEU A 139 -2.03 2.40 -17.96
N GLY A 140 -2.04 1.83 -19.17
CA GLY A 140 -0.91 1.09 -19.74
C GLY A 140 -0.54 -0.18 -18.95
N LEU A 141 -1.49 -0.73 -18.20
CA LEU A 141 -1.43 -2.00 -17.49
C LEU A 141 -2.17 -3.08 -18.32
N GLY A 142 -2.33 -4.29 -17.79
CA GLY A 142 -3.09 -5.36 -18.46
C GLY A 142 -2.30 -6.13 -19.54
N LYS A 143 -0.97 -6.11 -19.44
CA LYS A 143 -0.01 -6.92 -20.21
C LYS A 143 0.96 -7.64 -19.26
N SER A 144 1.54 -8.74 -19.72
CA SER A 144 2.59 -9.45 -18.97
C SER A 144 3.72 -8.48 -18.56
N GLY A 145 4.13 -8.52 -17.30
CA GLY A 145 5.18 -7.66 -16.75
C GLY A 145 4.84 -6.16 -16.66
N SER A 146 3.59 -5.77 -16.90
CA SER A 146 3.17 -4.36 -16.90
C SER A 146 2.61 -3.86 -15.57
N LYS A 147 2.85 -4.56 -14.44
CA LYS A 147 2.45 -4.04 -13.12
C LYS A 147 3.38 -2.91 -12.69
N TYR A 148 2.82 -1.72 -12.49
CA TYR A 148 3.50 -0.57 -11.90
C TYR A 148 2.48 0.45 -11.39
N ILE A 149 2.92 1.31 -10.48
CA ILE A 149 2.11 2.40 -9.95
C ILE A 149 2.41 3.66 -10.74
N ARG A 150 1.37 4.38 -11.16
CA ARG A 150 1.55 5.59 -11.96
C ARG A 150 2.08 6.73 -11.09
N TRP A 151 3.16 7.38 -11.54
CA TRP A 151 3.80 8.48 -10.79
C TRP A 151 2.85 9.62 -10.41
N TRP A 152 1.81 9.86 -11.21
CA TRP A 152 0.84 10.92 -10.96
C TRP A 152 -0.10 10.59 -9.80
N LEU A 153 -0.19 9.31 -9.36
CA LEU A 153 -0.99 8.91 -8.20
C LEU A 153 -0.56 9.65 -6.93
N ARG A 154 0.73 10.01 -6.82
CA ARG A 154 1.26 10.80 -5.70
C ARG A 154 0.67 12.22 -5.59
N LYS A 155 -0.04 12.67 -6.63
CA LYS A 155 -0.72 13.95 -6.72
C LYS A 155 -2.24 13.79 -6.76
N GLU A 156 -2.78 12.60 -6.52
CA GLU A 156 -4.23 12.46 -6.28
C GLU A 156 -4.57 12.92 -4.86
N SER A 157 -5.86 13.00 -4.55
CA SER A 157 -6.30 13.33 -3.20
C SER A 157 -5.71 12.38 -2.16
N THR A 158 -5.53 12.88 -0.94
CA THR A 158 -5.03 12.06 0.17
C THR A 158 -5.86 10.80 0.34
N SER A 159 -7.19 10.91 0.30
CA SER A 159 -8.10 9.76 0.36
C SER A 159 -7.87 8.75 -0.76
N VAL A 160 -7.71 9.18 -2.02
CA VAL A 160 -7.41 8.27 -3.14
C VAL A 160 -6.09 7.53 -2.92
N ARG A 161 -5.06 8.23 -2.45
CA ARG A 161 -3.73 7.66 -2.19
C ARG A 161 -3.78 6.63 -1.05
N GLU A 162 -4.53 6.93 0.01
CA GLU A 162 -4.76 6.04 1.14
C GLU A 162 -5.55 4.79 0.74
N TYR A 163 -6.64 4.95 -0.02
CA TYR A 163 -7.45 3.82 -0.50
C TYR A 163 -6.65 2.90 -1.42
N PHE A 164 -5.83 3.46 -2.32
CA PHE A 164 -4.91 2.66 -3.12
C PHE A 164 -3.95 1.84 -2.25
N LEU A 165 -3.33 2.49 -1.26
CA LEU A 165 -2.38 1.82 -0.36
C LEU A 165 -3.08 0.76 0.50
N ALA A 166 -4.29 1.03 0.98
CA ALA A 166 -5.10 0.07 1.73
C ALA A 166 -5.43 -1.17 0.88
N GLY A 167 -5.84 -0.99 -0.37
CA GLY A 167 -6.08 -2.11 -1.28
C GLY A 167 -4.83 -2.96 -1.51
N LEU A 168 -3.67 -2.31 -1.68
CA LEU A 168 -2.39 -2.98 -1.84
C LEU A 168 -1.99 -3.77 -0.57
N ILE A 169 -2.14 -3.16 0.60
CA ILE A 169 -1.86 -3.79 1.91
C ILE A 169 -2.79 -4.98 2.15
N ASP A 170 -4.09 -4.85 1.88
CA ASP A 170 -5.04 -5.94 2.08
C ASP A 170 -4.65 -7.18 1.23
N SER A 171 -4.10 -6.98 0.03
CA SER A 171 -3.62 -8.09 -0.82
C SER A 171 -2.24 -8.64 -0.41
N ASP A 172 -1.22 -7.79 -0.39
CA ASP A 172 0.18 -8.21 -0.37
C ASP A 172 0.91 -7.76 0.91
N GLY A 173 0.17 -7.13 1.83
CA GLY A 173 0.65 -6.77 3.16
C GLY A 173 0.71 -7.99 4.06
N CYS A 174 1.88 -8.25 4.62
CA CYS A 174 2.03 -9.27 5.66
C CYS A 174 2.03 -8.61 7.04
N TYR A 175 1.40 -9.25 8.01
CA TYR A 175 1.40 -8.80 9.39
C TYR A 175 2.65 -9.34 10.11
N GLU A 176 3.55 -8.44 10.54
CA GLU A 176 4.61 -8.81 11.49
C GLU A 176 4.04 -8.69 12.91
N GLU A 177 3.71 -9.84 13.52
CA GLU A 177 3.34 -9.86 14.93
C GLU A 177 4.55 -9.41 15.76
N GLN A 178 4.41 -8.25 16.39
CA GLN A 178 5.45 -7.71 17.24
C GLN A 178 5.53 -8.63 18.47
N ARG A 179 6.50 -9.55 18.47
CA ARG A 179 6.74 -10.46 19.60
C ARG A 179 6.81 -9.61 20.86
N ARG A 180 5.83 -9.80 21.74
CA ARG A 180 5.80 -9.18 23.06
C ARG A 180 7.00 -9.69 23.82
N SER A 181 8.07 -8.91 23.89
CA SER A 181 9.02 -9.02 24.99
C SER A 181 8.26 -8.52 26.21
N PHE A 182 7.55 -9.41 26.91
CA PHE A 182 7.07 -9.15 28.25
C PHE A 182 8.30 -9.03 29.15
N ALA A 183 8.95 -7.87 29.13
CA ALA A 183 9.70 -7.43 30.30
C ALA A 183 8.64 -7.20 31.38
N SER A 184 8.67 -8.07 32.38
CA SER A 184 7.86 -7.98 33.59
C SER A 184 8.30 -6.74 34.38
N ASP A 185 7.89 -5.56 33.92
CA ASP A 185 8.15 -4.32 34.65
C ASP A 185 7.04 -4.12 35.68
N ASN A 186 7.34 -4.50 36.93
CA ASN A 186 6.59 -4.19 38.15
C ASN A 186 6.66 -2.69 38.51
N SER A 187 6.83 -1.79 37.55
CA SER A 187 6.89 -0.35 37.81
C SER A 187 5.48 0.25 37.70
N GLY A 188 5.11 1.03 38.72
CA GLY A 188 3.78 1.62 38.91
C GLY A 188 3.37 2.63 37.84
N ALA A 189 3.12 2.16 36.62
CA ALA A 189 2.59 2.97 35.54
C ALA A 189 1.17 3.43 35.89
N THR A 190 0.98 4.75 35.83
CA THR A 190 -0.32 5.37 36.14
C THR A 190 -1.34 5.03 35.03
N PRO A 191 -2.65 5.10 35.31
CA PRO A 191 -3.69 4.83 34.30
C PRO A 191 -3.51 5.65 33.01
N HIS A 192 -2.90 6.83 33.11
CA HIS A 192 -2.67 7.74 31.97
C HIS A 192 -1.54 7.26 31.02
N ASP A 193 -0.61 6.42 31.50
CA ASP A 193 0.49 5.84 30.70
C ASP A 193 0.02 4.61 29.88
N ARG A 194 -1.08 3.98 30.30
CA ARG A 194 -1.69 2.83 29.60
C ARG A 194 -2.38 3.21 28.30
N ASP A 195 -2.88 4.44 28.16
CA ASP A 195 -3.51 4.90 26.92
C ASP A 195 -2.50 5.19 25.79
N LYS A 196 -1.31 5.72 26.12
CA LYS A 196 -0.24 5.95 25.12
C LYS A 196 0.41 4.65 24.64
N SER A 197 0.58 3.68 25.54
CA SER A 197 1.07 2.34 25.17
C SER A 197 0.04 1.55 24.35
N SER A 198 -1.26 1.78 24.56
CA SER A 198 -2.33 1.18 23.77
C SER A 198 -2.48 1.83 22.38
N GLN A 199 -2.33 3.15 22.24
CA GLN A 199 -2.36 3.81 20.92
C GLN A 199 -1.13 3.48 20.06
N SER A 200 0.06 3.43 20.65
CA SER A 200 1.27 3.00 19.92
C SER A 200 1.26 1.51 19.51
N GLN A 201 0.39 0.68 20.10
CA GLN A 201 0.13 -0.71 19.68
C GLN A 201 -0.76 -0.83 18.43
N ILE A 202 -1.52 0.22 18.08
CA ILE A 202 -2.43 0.20 16.92
C ILE A 202 -1.62 0.33 15.62
N TYR A 203 -0.51 1.06 15.67
CA TYR A 203 0.29 1.33 14.49
C TYR A 203 1.40 0.30 14.33
N LYS A 204 1.11 -0.72 13.52
CA LYS A 204 2.00 -1.86 13.31
C LYS A 204 2.80 -1.69 12.02
N LYS A 205 3.98 -2.31 11.98
CA LYS A 205 4.81 -2.34 10.76
C LYS A 205 4.11 -3.22 9.73
N VAL A 206 3.89 -2.68 8.54
CA VAL A 206 3.25 -3.40 7.43
C VAL A 206 4.28 -3.59 6.32
N PRO A 207 4.93 -4.77 6.22
CA PRO A 207 5.71 -5.16 5.06
C PRO A 207 4.82 -5.45 3.85
N ILE A 208 5.14 -4.83 2.71
CA ILE A 208 4.65 -5.16 1.36
C ILE A 208 5.82 -5.79 0.60
N ALA A 209 5.61 -6.90 -0.11
CA ALA A 209 6.70 -7.65 -0.75
C ALA A 209 6.46 -7.86 -2.25
N THR A 210 7.24 -7.18 -3.10
CA THR A 210 7.04 -7.25 -4.55
C THR A 210 8.28 -7.68 -5.30
N ILE A 211 8.07 -8.46 -6.37
CA ILE A 211 9.07 -8.82 -7.37
C ILE A 211 9.15 -7.81 -8.53
N TYR A 212 8.28 -6.79 -8.54
CA TYR A 212 8.22 -5.77 -9.59
C TYR A 212 8.90 -4.48 -9.13
N PRO A 213 10.10 -4.14 -9.65
CA PRO A 213 10.83 -2.94 -9.22
C PRO A 213 10.01 -1.65 -9.38
N LYS A 214 9.24 -1.53 -10.46
CA LYS A 214 8.37 -0.38 -10.72
C LYS A 214 7.17 -0.27 -9.76
N VAL A 215 6.74 -1.38 -9.15
CA VAL A 215 5.76 -1.34 -8.07
C VAL A 215 6.45 -0.80 -6.82
N ALA A 216 7.65 -1.29 -6.49
CA ALA A 216 8.38 -0.82 -5.32
C ALA A 216 8.71 0.68 -5.36
N GLU A 217 9.26 1.17 -6.48
CA GLU A 217 9.48 2.60 -6.73
C GLU A 217 8.18 3.41 -6.58
N GLY A 218 7.09 2.88 -7.11
CA GLY A 218 5.76 3.43 -6.98
C GLY A 218 5.30 3.61 -5.54
N VAL A 219 5.49 2.56 -4.72
CA VAL A 219 5.15 2.58 -3.29
C VAL A 219 6.01 3.61 -2.57
N PHE A 220 7.32 3.68 -2.85
CA PHE A 220 8.21 4.69 -2.25
C PHE A 220 7.73 6.12 -2.50
N VAL A 221 7.33 6.41 -3.73
CA VAL A 221 6.85 7.74 -4.11
C VAL A 221 5.50 8.04 -3.46
N LEU A 222 4.61 7.05 -3.41
CA LEU A 222 3.28 7.18 -2.81
C LEU A 222 3.36 7.41 -1.29
N THR A 223 4.14 6.59 -0.57
CA THR A 223 4.28 6.68 0.89
C THR A 223 4.91 7.99 1.31
N ARG A 224 5.96 8.45 0.61
CA ARG A 224 6.53 9.80 0.83
C ARG A 224 5.50 10.90 0.63
N SER A 225 4.67 10.79 -0.41
CA SER A 225 3.64 11.81 -0.68
C SER A 225 2.60 11.90 0.44
N LEU A 226 2.38 10.80 1.17
CA LEU A 226 1.50 10.71 2.35
C LEU A 226 2.22 11.05 3.66
N GLY A 227 3.52 11.36 3.62
CA GLY A 227 4.32 11.57 4.83
C GLY A 227 4.50 10.29 5.67
N ILE A 228 4.36 9.10 5.08
CA ILE A 228 4.52 7.81 5.77
C ILE A 228 6.00 7.38 5.67
N PRO A 229 6.71 7.28 6.81
CA PRO A 229 8.06 6.72 6.82
C PRO A 229 8.08 5.28 6.35
N TYR A 230 9.16 4.88 5.66
CA TYR A 230 9.33 3.49 5.24
C TYR A 230 10.80 3.10 5.19
N ALA A 231 11.05 1.81 5.32
CA ALA A 231 12.34 1.20 5.06
C ALA A 231 12.19 0.14 3.97
N ALA A 232 13.15 0.02 3.07
CA ALA A 232 13.15 -1.00 2.02
C ALA A 232 14.43 -1.82 2.07
N TYR A 233 14.32 -3.10 1.81
CA TYR A 233 15.46 -3.99 1.65
C TYR A 233 15.20 -5.01 0.56
N TYR A 234 16.28 -5.49 -0.04
CA TYR A 234 16.24 -6.47 -1.11
C TYR A 234 16.61 -7.85 -0.58
N LYS A 235 15.84 -8.86 -0.96
CA LYS A 235 16.13 -10.27 -0.69
C LYS A 235 16.24 -11.02 -2.02
N PRO A 236 17.28 -11.83 -2.23
CA PRO A 236 17.27 -12.76 -3.35
C PRO A 236 16.15 -13.80 -3.12
N ALA A 237 15.26 -13.97 -4.09
CA ALA A 237 14.29 -15.05 -4.07
C ALA A 237 14.97 -16.30 -4.63
N THR A 238 15.23 -17.27 -3.76
CA THR A 238 15.60 -18.62 -4.15
C THR A 238 14.35 -19.37 -4.59
N SER A 239 14.13 -19.48 -5.90
CA SER A 239 13.14 -20.41 -6.44
C SER A 239 13.77 -21.80 -6.51
N HIS A 240 13.11 -22.81 -5.93
CA HIS A 240 13.60 -24.20 -5.98
C HIS A 240 13.41 -24.86 -7.36
N ILE A 241 12.73 -24.21 -8.31
CA ILE A 241 12.24 -24.84 -9.54
C ILE A 241 12.88 -24.23 -10.80
N HIS A 242 13.43 -23.02 -10.74
CA HIS A 242 14.16 -22.38 -11.84
C HIS A 242 15.39 -21.61 -11.36
N THR A 243 16.49 -21.73 -12.12
CA THR A 243 17.80 -21.07 -11.90
C THR A 243 17.79 -19.55 -12.05
N THR A 244 16.62 -18.93 -12.25
CA THR A 244 16.48 -17.47 -12.28
C THR A 244 16.37 -16.92 -10.87
N THR A 245 17.43 -16.24 -10.43
CA THR A 245 17.43 -15.49 -9.17
C THR A 245 16.60 -14.22 -9.36
N GLN A 246 15.33 -14.25 -8.96
CA GLN A 246 14.51 -13.04 -8.96
C GLN A 246 14.74 -12.27 -7.66
N GLN A 247 14.92 -10.95 -7.73
CA GLN A 247 15.10 -10.12 -6.52
C GLN A 247 13.73 -9.67 -6.01
N THR A 248 13.43 -9.95 -4.75
CA THR A 248 12.22 -9.45 -4.07
C THR A 248 12.58 -8.21 -3.27
N THR A 249 11.77 -7.15 -3.40
CA THR A 249 11.87 -5.95 -2.59
C THR A 249 10.81 -6.00 -1.51
N THR A 250 11.21 -5.92 -0.24
CA THR A 250 10.27 -5.76 0.88
C THR A 250 10.30 -4.31 1.37
N ILE A 251 9.12 -3.72 1.50
CA ILE A 251 8.90 -2.33 1.89
C ILE A 251 8.15 -2.35 3.20
N ARG A 252 8.82 -1.96 4.28
CA ARG A 252 8.22 -1.86 5.62
C ARG A 252 7.73 -0.44 5.82
N LEU A 253 6.41 -0.27 5.81
CA LEU A 253 5.78 0.96 6.23
C LEU A 253 5.92 1.09 7.74
N GLN A 254 6.37 2.25 8.20
CA GLN A 254 6.55 2.54 9.60
C GLN A 254 5.61 3.68 9.98
N PRO A 255 4.80 3.49 11.03
CA PRO A 255 4.07 4.60 11.57
C PRO A 255 5.05 5.56 12.23
N CYS A 256 4.83 6.84 11.97
CA CYS A 256 5.58 7.91 12.57
C CYS A 256 5.27 7.93 14.08
N ARG A 257 6.29 7.62 14.89
CA ARG A 257 6.17 7.60 16.36
C ARG A 257 5.89 8.99 16.95
N THR A 258 6.20 10.05 16.22
CA THR A 258 6.16 11.44 16.69
C THR A 258 4.86 12.16 16.37
N CYS A 259 4.06 11.75 15.38
CA CYS A 259 2.83 12.44 14.99
C CYS A 259 1.58 12.03 15.80
N LEU A 260 1.79 11.40 16.96
CA LEU A 260 0.77 11.20 17.99
C LEU A 260 0.58 12.42 18.92
N ALA A 261 1.41 13.46 18.76
CA ALA A 261 1.20 14.74 19.43
C ALA A 261 0.62 15.76 18.42
N PRO A 262 -0.48 16.47 18.74
CA PRO A 262 -0.95 17.54 17.88
C PRO A 262 0.12 18.63 17.76
N GLY A 263 0.57 18.90 16.53
CA GLY A 263 1.56 19.95 16.21
C GLY A 263 2.98 19.46 15.93
N THR A 264 3.27 18.16 15.94
CA THR A 264 4.60 17.62 15.61
C THR A 264 4.68 17.15 14.15
N PHE A 265 5.61 17.74 13.40
CA PHE A 265 5.98 17.27 12.07
C PHE A 265 6.92 16.06 12.18
N CYS A 266 6.73 15.07 11.31
CA CYS A 266 7.63 13.95 11.21
C CYS A 266 8.93 14.39 10.52
N PRO A 267 10.12 14.16 11.11
CA PRO A 267 11.38 14.40 10.44
C PRO A 267 11.60 13.49 9.23
#